data_AF-A0A7S0AZ06-F1
#
_entry.id   AF-A0A7S0AZ06-F1
#
_cell.length_a   1.000
_cell.length_b   1.000
_cell.length_c   1.000
_cell.angle_alpha   90.00
_cell.angle_beta   90.00
_cell.angle_gamma   90.00
#
_symmetry.space_group_name_H-M   'P 1'
#
loop_
_entity.id
_entity.type
_entity.pdbx_description
1 polymer ?
#
loop_
_entity_poly.entity_id
_entity_poly.type
_entity_poly.pdbx_seq_one_letter_code
_entity_poly.pdbx_strand_id
1 'polypeptide(L)'
;MASALTLRLLAAVAAACAGCAAAARAARGATGTDRSQALLRTWSQALDGSGTRDTPVTRVVKLLKEMQVTLKKEMDEDEELYDKLSCWCDDNGYEKGLAISASESKIGELKESIEGLTAKSEELKTRIKELEDELAADKAALAEATALREKQQKEFHGSELDSIQAIENLKAALTVLSKHHASAPESTVAGGAIFKSETDSWESLLAIGSKGVSWNDEHEGARLSQALDDFMRRSGFEAEPALPVAEAPA
;
A
#
# COMPACT_ATOMS: atom_id res chain seq x y z
N MET A 1 -5.57 -21.49 29.85
CA MET A 1 -6.60 -22.56 29.78
C MET A 1 -6.32 -23.66 28.75
N ALA A 2 -5.25 -23.62 27.94
CA ALA A 2 -4.93 -24.69 26.97
C ALA A 2 -3.89 -25.73 27.45
N SER A 3 -3.24 -25.53 28.60
CA SER A 3 -2.15 -26.43 29.08
C SER A 3 -2.63 -27.49 30.09
N ALA A 4 -3.84 -27.35 30.66
CA ALA A 4 -4.41 -28.31 31.59
C ALA A 4 -5.24 -29.42 30.91
N LEU A 5 -5.67 -29.22 29.65
CA LEU A 5 -6.40 -30.23 28.88
C LEU A 5 -5.47 -31.26 28.21
N THR A 6 -4.26 -30.85 27.81
CA THR A 6 -3.28 -31.74 27.15
C THR A 6 -2.60 -32.69 28.13
N LEU A 7 -2.48 -32.33 29.41
CA LEU A 7 -1.90 -33.20 30.44
C LEU A 7 -2.89 -34.24 30.99
N ARG A 8 -4.20 -34.01 30.87
CA ARG A 8 -5.25 -34.97 31.26
C ARG A 8 -5.53 -36.02 30.17
N LEU A 9 -5.23 -35.73 28.90
CA LEU A 9 -5.40 -36.70 27.81
C LEU A 9 -4.29 -37.76 27.80
N LEU A 10 -3.05 -37.41 28.21
CA LEU A 10 -1.95 -38.38 28.30
C LEU A 10 -2.05 -39.34 29.50
N ALA A 11 -2.73 -38.95 30.59
CA ALA A 11 -2.95 -39.81 31.75
C ALA A 11 -4.08 -40.84 31.56
N ALA A 12 -4.99 -40.62 30.61
CA ALA A 12 -6.09 -41.55 30.31
C ALA A 12 -5.66 -42.72 29.40
N VAL A 13 -4.59 -42.57 28.62
CA VAL A 13 -4.09 -43.63 27.72
C VAL A 13 -3.17 -44.62 28.45
N ALA A 14 -2.53 -44.23 29.55
CA ALA A 14 -1.68 -45.13 30.36
C ALA A 14 -2.47 -46.01 31.35
N ALA A 15 -3.72 -45.67 31.69
CA ALA A 15 -4.56 -46.45 32.60
C ALA A 15 -5.41 -47.54 31.91
N ALA A 16 -5.44 -47.57 30.57
CA ALA A 16 -6.18 -48.58 29.79
C ALA A 16 -5.37 -49.84 29.44
N CYS A 17 -4.06 -49.89 29.78
CA CYS A 17 -3.18 -51.01 29.42
C CYS A 17 -2.75 -51.90 30.61
N ALA A 18 -3.19 -51.61 31.84
CA ALA A 18 -2.77 -52.36 33.04
C ALA A 18 -3.93 -53.00 33.85
N GLY A 19 -5.16 -53.00 33.31
CA GLY A 19 -6.37 -53.42 34.03
C GLY A 19 -7.01 -54.75 33.64
N CYS A 20 -6.46 -55.50 32.66
CA CYS A 20 -7.11 -56.73 32.15
C CYS A 20 -6.41 -58.04 32.55
N ALA A 21 -5.47 -58.02 33.52
CA ALA A 21 -4.64 -59.18 33.84
C ALA A 21 -5.00 -59.96 35.13
N ALA A 22 -6.14 -59.72 35.80
CA ALA A 22 -6.39 -60.31 37.13
C ALA A 22 -7.80 -60.86 37.43
N ALA A 23 -8.63 -61.22 36.45
CA ALA A 23 -9.90 -61.91 36.73
C ALA A 23 -10.36 -62.85 35.59
N ALA A 24 -9.59 -63.92 35.35
CA ALA A 24 -10.08 -65.10 34.61
C ALA A 24 -9.29 -66.35 35.02
N ARG A 25 -9.26 -66.66 36.31
CA ARG A 25 -8.68 -67.91 36.85
C ARG A 25 -9.73 -68.67 37.66
N ALA A 26 -10.80 -69.04 36.98
CA ALA A 26 -11.65 -70.18 37.34
C ALA A 26 -12.43 -70.61 36.07
N ALA A 27 -12.38 -71.91 35.77
CA ALA A 27 -13.12 -72.60 34.70
C ALA A 27 -12.73 -72.32 33.23
N ARG A 28 -11.49 -72.67 32.82
CA ARG A 28 -11.20 -73.08 31.44
C ARG A 28 -10.26 -74.29 31.42
N GLY A 29 -10.76 -75.39 31.99
CA GLY A 29 -10.07 -76.67 32.01
C GLY A 29 -11.06 -77.82 31.77
N ALA A 30 -11.97 -77.66 30.79
CA ALA A 30 -12.87 -78.73 30.35
C ALA A 30 -13.54 -78.47 28.98
N THR A 31 -13.05 -77.52 28.17
CA THR A 31 -13.71 -77.16 26.89
C THR A 31 -12.80 -77.31 25.66
N GLY A 32 -11.57 -77.78 25.84
CA GLY A 32 -10.62 -77.99 24.74
C GLY A 32 -10.77 -79.36 24.09
N THR A 33 -10.87 -80.42 24.89
CA THR A 33 -11.02 -81.81 24.43
C THR A 33 -12.39 -82.09 23.86
N ASP A 34 -13.45 -81.53 24.46
CA ASP A 34 -14.82 -81.79 24.00
C ASP A 34 -15.14 -81.03 22.70
N ARG A 35 -14.57 -79.84 22.51
CA ARG A 35 -14.73 -79.08 21.26
C ARG A 35 -13.92 -79.68 20.12
N SER A 36 -12.71 -80.19 20.41
CA SER A 36 -11.90 -80.89 19.40
C SER A 36 -12.50 -82.27 19.04
N GLN A 37 -13.04 -83.01 20.01
CA GLN A 37 -13.73 -84.26 19.75
C GLN A 37 -15.09 -84.06 19.05
N ALA A 38 -15.82 -83.00 19.37
CA ALA A 38 -17.03 -82.62 18.64
C ALA A 38 -16.70 -82.25 17.18
N LEU A 39 -15.64 -81.45 16.96
CA LEU A 39 -15.17 -81.15 15.61
C LEU A 39 -14.78 -82.44 14.87
N LEU A 40 -13.94 -83.30 15.44
CA LEU A 40 -13.53 -84.57 14.80
C LEU A 40 -14.71 -85.49 14.49
N ARG A 41 -15.74 -85.54 15.36
CA ARG A 41 -16.99 -86.30 15.12
C ARG A 41 -17.84 -85.70 14.01
N THR A 42 -17.95 -84.37 13.93
CA THR A 42 -18.64 -83.70 12.82
C THR A 42 -17.89 -83.88 11.49
N TRP A 43 -16.55 -83.86 11.52
CA TRP A 43 -15.72 -84.15 10.36
C TRP A 43 -15.87 -85.60 9.91
N SER A 44 -15.86 -86.58 10.83
CA SER A 44 -16.06 -88.00 10.49
C SER A 44 -17.47 -88.26 9.95
N GLN A 45 -18.52 -87.66 10.53
CA GLN A 45 -19.87 -87.74 9.99
C GLN A 45 -20.02 -87.08 8.62
N ALA A 46 -19.30 -85.99 8.35
CA ALA A 46 -19.24 -85.33 7.05
C ALA A 46 -18.32 -86.06 6.03
N LEU A 47 -17.57 -87.07 6.45
CA LEU A 47 -16.74 -87.93 5.61
C LEU A 47 -17.47 -89.22 5.22
N ASP A 48 -18.27 -89.79 6.13
CA ASP A 48 -18.98 -91.07 5.95
C ASP A 48 -20.42 -90.92 5.39
N GLY A 49 -20.89 -89.70 5.15
CA GLY A 49 -22.18 -89.42 4.50
C GLY A 49 -22.19 -89.86 3.04
N SER A 50 -22.58 -91.11 2.80
CA SER A 50 -22.63 -91.77 1.50
C SER A 50 -23.72 -91.20 0.58
N GLY A 51 -23.34 -90.18 -0.20
CA GLY A 51 -24.00 -89.78 -1.43
C GLY A 51 -22.94 -89.62 -2.51
N THR A 52 -22.87 -90.58 -3.42
CA THR A 52 -21.93 -90.71 -4.54
C THR A 52 -21.62 -89.37 -5.23
N ARG A 53 -20.45 -88.76 -4.94
CA ARG A 53 -19.51 -88.14 -5.90
C ARG A 53 -18.34 -87.34 -5.30
N ASP A 54 -18.27 -87.07 -3.99
CA ASP A 54 -17.19 -86.27 -3.41
C ASP A 54 -16.42 -86.97 -2.29
N THR A 55 -15.31 -87.63 -2.67
CA THR A 55 -14.34 -88.17 -1.70
C THR A 55 -13.58 -87.02 -1.00
N PRO A 56 -13.02 -87.20 0.20
CA PRO A 56 -12.12 -86.22 0.83
C PRO A 56 -10.99 -85.75 -0.10
N VAL A 57 -10.45 -86.63 -0.94
CA VAL A 57 -9.44 -86.28 -1.96
C VAL A 57 -10.07 -85.43 -3.07
N THR A 58 -11.29 -85.72 -3.50
CA THR A 58 -12.02 -84.91 -4.49
C THR A 58 -12.32 -83.49 -3.98
N ARG A 59 -12.62 -83.32 -2.68
CA ARG A 59 -12.80 -82.00 -2.05
C ARG A 59 -11.52 -81.16 -2.03
N VAL A 60 -10.38 -81.76 -1.71
CA VAL A 60 -9.08 -81.07 -1.79
C VAL A 60 -8.76 -80.68 -3.24
N VAL A 61 -9.03 -81.56 -4.20
CA VAL A 61 -8.84 -81.25 -5.63
C VAL A 61 -9.79 -80.14 -6.11
N LYS A 62 -11.03 -80.10 -5.60
CA LYS A 62 -11.98 -79.00 -5.88
C LYS A 62 -11.50 -77.67 -5.28
N LEU A 63 -11.07 -77.67 -4.02
CA LEU A 63 -10.50 -76.48 -3.36
C LEU A 63 -9.26 -75.97 -4.09
N LEU A 64 -8.35 -76.85 -4.50
CA LEU A 64 -7.15 -76.45 -5.26
C LEU A 64 -7.52 -75.90 -6.66
N LYS A 65 -8.56 -76.43 -7.31
CA LYS A 65 -9.07 -75.89 -8.57
C LYS A 65 -9.77 -74.54 -8.39
N GLU A 66 -10.52 -74.36 -7.31
CA GLU A 66 -11.15 -73.09 -6.94
C GLU A 66 -10.08 -72.03 -6.65
N MET A 67 -9.05 -72.37 -5.85
CA MET A 67 -7.90 -71.49 -5.62
C MET A 67 -7.16 -71.16 -6.93
N GLN A 68 -7.03 -72.11 -7.86
CA GLN A 68 -6.43 -71.85 -9.17
C GLN A 68 -7.26 -70.85 -10.00
N VAL A 69 -8.59 -70.91 -9.94
CA VAL A 69 -9.48 -69.97 -10.63
C VAL A 69 -9.44 -68.60 -9.95
N THR A 70 -9.48 -68.54 -8.62
CA THR A 70 -9.35 -67.30 -7.85
C THR A 70 -8.03 -66.61 -8.13
N LEU A 71 -6.90 -67.34 -8.10
CA LEU A 71 -5.58 -66.78 -8.41
C LEU A 71 -5.51 -66.20 -9.83
N LYS A 72 -6.11 -66.86 -10.82
CA LYS A 72 -6.15 -66.32 -12.19
C LYS A 72 -6.96 -65.03 -12.28
N LYS A 73 -8.10 -64.98 -11.59
CA LYS A 73 -8.93 -63.78 -11.53
C LYS A 73 -8.22 -62.63 -10.82
N GLU A 74 -7.55 -62.91 -9.70
CA GLU A 74 -6.74 -61.92 -8.98
C GLU A 74 -5.56 -61.44 -9.82
N MET A 75 -4.93 -62.32 -10.62
CA MET A 75 -3.88 -61.92 -11.57
C MET A 75 -4.39 -60.94 -12.63
N ASP A 76 -5.52 -61.22 -13.27
CA ASP A 76 -6.10 -60.32 -14.27
C ASP A 76 -6.52 -58.97 -13.64
N GLU A 77 -7.07 -58.98 -12.43
CA GLU A 77 -7.45 -57.75 -11.69
C GLU A 77 -6.23 -56.93 -11.25
N ASP A 78 -5.14 -57.58 -10.82
CA ASP A 78 -3.89 -56.93 -10.43
C ASP A 78 -3.16 -56.32 -11.64
N GLU A 79 -3.17 -56.98 -12.80
CA GLU A 79 -2.61 -56.44 -14.05
C GLU A 79 -3.35 -55.15 -14.46
N GLU A 80 -4.69 -55.15 -14.47
CA GLU A 80 -5.47 -53.94 -14.77
C GLU A 80 -5.24 -52.81 -13.75
N LEU A 81 -5.09 -53.15 -12.46
CA LEU A 81 -4.84 -52.16 -11.42
C LEU A 81 -3.43 -51.57 -11.54
N TYR A 82 -2.44 -52.41 -11.87
CA TYR A 82 -1.08 -51.98 -12.11
C TYR A 82 -0.99 -51.00 -13.28
N ASP A 83 -1.66 -51.29 -14.40
CA ASP A 83 -1.71 -50.38 -15.55
C ASP A 83 -2.33 -49.03 -15.20
N LYS A 84 -3.45 -49.05 -14.45
CA LYS A 84 -4.10 -47.81 -13.96
C LYS A 84 -3.20 -47.04 -13.00
N LEU A 85 -2.48 -47.72 -12.11
CA LEU A 85 -1.54 -47.09 -11.18
C LEU A 85 -0.35 -46.50 -11.92
N SER A 86 0.21 -47.20 -12.91
CA SER A 86 1.32 -46.70 -13.73
C SER A 86 0.92 -45.44 -14.48
N CYS A 87 -0.23 -45.47 -15.15
CA CYS A 87 -0.76 -44.30 -15.87
C CYS A 87 -1.00 -43.12 -14.91
N TRP A 88 -1.57 -43.38 -13.72
CA TRP A 88 -1.76 -42.34 -12.71
C TRP A 88 -0.44 -41.76 -12.19
N CYS A 89 0.58 -42.60 -11.95
CA CYS A 89 1.91 -42.16 -11.53
C CYS A 89 2.58 -41.30 -12.61
N ASP A 90 2.47 -41.67 -13.88
CA ASP A 90 3.02 -40.92 -15.00
C ASP A 90 2.32 -39.56 -15.13
N ASP A 91 0.98 -39.54 -15.19
CA ASP A 91 0.19 -38.31 -15.31
C ASP A 91 0.47 -37.33 -14.16
N ASN A 92 0.47 -37.82 -12.91
CA ASN A 92 0.81 -36.99 -11.75
C ASN A 92 2.28 -36.54 -11.79
N GLY A 93 3.19 -37.40 -12.25
CA GLY A 93 4.59 -37.04 -12.43
C GLY A 93 4.75 -35.84 -13.36
N TYR A 94 4.07 -35.86 -14.51
CA TYR A 94 4.07 -34.75 -15.46
C TYR A 94 3.41 -33.49 -14.90
N GLU A 95 2.21 -33.60 -14.33
CA GLU A 95 1.49 -32.45 -13.77
C GLU A 95 2.27 -31.77 -12.64
N LYS A 96 2.85 -32.56 -11.73
CA LYS A 96 3.67 -32.03 -10.63
C LYS A 96 4.99 -31.45 -11.15
N GLY A 97 5.62 -32.07 -12.14
CA GLY A 97 6.82 -31.52 -12.78
C GLY A 97 6.57 -30.15 -13.42
N LEU A 98 5.46 -30.01 -14.15
CA LEU A 98 5.03 -28.73 -14.72
C LEU A 98 4.71 -27.70 -13.64
N ALA A 99 4.01 -28.10 -12.58
CA ALA A 99 3.68 -27.21 -11.46
C ALA A 99 4.93 -26.72 -10.72
N ILE A 100 5.94 -27.59 -10.54
CA ILE A 100 7.23 -27.23 -9.95
C ILE A 100 7.95 -26.21 -10.83
N SER A 101 8.08 -26.48 -12.14
CA SER A 101 8.74 -25.56 -13.07
C SER A 101 8.05 -24.20 -13.12
N ALA A 102 6.72 -24.15 -13.18
CA ALA A 102 5.95 -22.91 -13.13
C ALA A 102 6.16 -22.15 -11.80
N SER A 103 6.24 -22.88 -10.68
CA SER A 103 6.50 -22.29 -9.37
C SER A 103 7.93 -21.74 -9.26
N GLU A 104 8.92 -22.44 -9.81
CA GLU A 104 10.31 -21.98 -9.87
C GLU A 104 10.47 -20.69 -10.68
N SER A 105 9.84 -20.63 -11.87
CA SER A 105 9.80 -19.39 -12.67
C SER A 105 9.16 -18.23 -11.89
N LYS A 106 8.03 -18.49 -11.22
CA LYS A 106 7.34 -17.48 -10.42
C LYS A 106 8.16 -17.03 -9.20
N ILE A 107 8.93 -17.92 -8.59
CA ILE A 107 9.87 -17.57 -7.53
C ILE A 107 10.96 -16.65 -8.08
N GLY A 108 11.47 -16.90 -9.29
CA GLY A 108 12.43 -16.03 -9.97
C GLY A 108 11.87 -14.62 -10.18
N GLU A 109 10.71 -14.51 -10.83
CA GLU A 109 10.02 -13.23 -11.08
C GLU A 109 9.75 -12.46 -9.78
N LEU A 110 9.27 -13.14 -8.74
CA LEU A 110 9.01 -12.51 -7.45
C LEU A 110 10.29 -12.02 -6.77
N LYS A 111 11.41 -12.75 -6.89
CA LYS A 111 12.70 -12.30 -6.36
C LYS A 111 13.20 -11.05 -7.07
N GLU A 112 13.16 -11.02 -8.40
CA GLU A 112 13.53 -9.83 -9.18
C GLU A 112 12.65 -8.63 -8.83
N SER A 113 11.34 -8.86 -8.65
CA SER A 113 10.41 -7.83 -8.22
C SER A 113 10.73 -7.30 -6.82
N ILE A 114 11.06 -8.19 -5.87
CA ILE A 114 11.48 -7.79 -4.51
C ILE A 114 12.76 -6.96 -4.56
N GLU A 115 13.75 -7.36 -5.34
CA GLU A 115 15.01 -6.61 -5.49
C GLU A 115 14.75 -5.23 -6.10
N GLY A 116 13.95 -5.14 -7.16
CA GLY A 116 13.58 -3.87 -7.78
C GLY A 116 12.78 -2.95 -6.86
N LEU A 117 11.84 -3.49 -6.08
CA LEU A 117 11.07 -2.72 -5.10
C LEU A 117 11.93 -2.27 -3.92
N THR A 118 12.89 -3.09 -3.49
CA THR A 118 13.83 -2.74 -2.42
C THR A 118 14.75 -1.60 -2.85
N ALA A 119 15.30 -1.67 -4.06
CA ALA A 119 16.12 -0.59 -4.63
C ALA A 119 15.34 0.73 -4.71
N LYS A 120 14.09 0.70 -5.20
CA LYS A 120 13.21 1.88 -5.22
C LYS A 120 12.89 2.39 -3.82
N SER A 121 12.71 1.52 -2.84
CA SER A 121 12.46 1.94 -1.45
C SER A 121 13.64 2.71 -0.88
N GLU A 122 14.88 2.26 -1.13
CA GLU A 122 16.08 2.96 -0.68
C GLU A 122 16.28 4.28 -1.42
N GLU A 123 16.07 4.32 -2.74
CA GLU A 123 16.09 5.56 -3.54
C GLU A 123 15.08 6.60 -3.02
N LEU A 124 13.85 6.17 -2.72
CA LEU A 124 12.83 7.07 -2.17
C LEU A 124 13.21 7.56 -0.77
N LYS A 125 13.82 6.72 0.07
CA LYS A 125 14.32 7.15 1.39
C LYS A 125 15.42 8.19 1.29
N THR A 126 16.36 8.04 0.35
CA THR A 126 17.40 9.06 0.13
C THR A 126 16.78 10.35 -0.39
N ARG A 127 15.84 10.25 -1.35
CA ARG A 127 15.18 11.43 -1.91
C ARG A 127 14.34 12.18 -0.87
N ILE A 128 13.66 11.48 0.04
CA ILE A 128 12.93 12.10 1.14
C ILE A 128 13.87 12.93 2.01
N LYS A 129 15.03 12.38 2.40
CA LYS A 129 16.00 13.13 3.22
C LYS A 129 16.54 14.36 2.51
N GLU A 130 16.90 14.22 1.23
CA GLU A 130 17.34 15.36 0.41
C GLU A 130 16.27 16.46 0.35
N LEU A 131 15.01 16.07 0.11
CA LEU A 131 13.89 17.02 0.05
C LEU A 131 13.59 17.65 1.42
N GLU A 132 13.75 16.92 2.52
CA GLU A 132 13.62 17.47 3.88
C GLU A 132 14.70 18.54 4.16
N ASP A 133 15.94 18.29 3.74
CA ASP A 133 17.05 19.23 3.87
C ASP A 133 16.84 20.47 2.96
N GLU A 134 16.43 20.27 1.71
CA GLU A 134 16.07 21.36 0.77
C GLU A 134 14.94 22.22 1.35
N LEU A 135 13.88 21.60 1.88
CA LEU A 135 12.75 22.29 2.50
C LEU A 135 13.18 23.11 3.72
N ALA A 136 14.06 22.56 4.56
CA ALA A 136 14.61 23.29 5.71
C ALA A 136 15.41 24.52 5.26
N ALA A 137 16.25 24.38 4.23
CA ALA A 137 17.02 25.47 3.65
C ALA A 137 16.11 26.55 3.03
N ASP A 138 15.09 26.15 2.27
CA ASP A 138 14.13 27.06 1.64
C ASP A 138 13.31 27.83 2.68
N LYS A 139 12.90 27.17 3.77
CA LYS A 139 12.22 27.84 4.89
C LYS A 139 13.10 28.88 5.57
N ALA A 140 14.38 28.57 5.76
CA ALA A 140 15.34 29.52 6.33
C ALA A 140 15.54 30.72 5.39
N ALA A 141 15.76 30.46 4.10
CA ALA A 141 15.91 31.51 3.08
C ALA A 141 14.66 32.41 2.99
N LEU A 142 13.46 31.82 3.07
CA LEU A 142 12.20 32.57 3.08
C LEU A 142 12.13 33.48 4.31
N ALA A 143 12.44 32.96 5.51
CA ALA A 143 12.43 33.73 6.75
C ALA A 143 13.45 34.88 6.74
N GLU A 144 14.63 34.66 6.16
CA GLU A 144 15.63 35.72 5.98
C GLU A 144 15.15 36.79 4.98
N ALA A 145 14.55 36.37 3.86
CA ALA A 145 14.02 37.28 2.85
C ALA A 145 12.85 38.13 3.39
N THR A 146 11.95 37.54 4.20
CA THR A 146 10.86 38.30 4.83
C THR A 146 11.39 39.29 5.87
N ALA A 147 12.33 38.86 6.71
CA ALA A 147 12.97 39.75 7.68
C ALA A 147 13.70 40.93 7.00
N LEU A 148 14.35 40.69 5.85
CA LEU A 148 14.97 41.74 5.06
C LEU A 148 13.93 42.70 4.46
N ARG A 149 12.85 42.16 3.89
CA ARG A 149 11.75 42.96 3.31
C ARG A 149 11.09 43.85 4.35
N GLU A 150 10.85 43.34 5.56
CA GLU A 150 10.29 44.12 6.66
C GLU A 150 11.23 45.25 7.11
N LYS A 151 12.55 45.00 7.14
CA LYS A 151 13.55 46.05 7.45
C LYS A 151 13.55 47.13 6.37
N GLN A 152 13.62 46.74 5.10
CA GLN A 152 13.60 47.65 3.97
C GLN A 152 12.30 48.46 3.91
N GLN A 153 11.16 47.85 4.22
CA GLN A 153 9.87 48.55 4.29
C GLN A 153 9.87 49.63 5.39
N LYS A 154 10.41 49.32 6.57
CA LYS A 154 10.54 50.29 7.67
C LYS A 154 11.46 51.46 7.31
N GLU A 155 12.61 51.16 6.69
CA GLU A 155 13.56 52.18 6.21
C GLU A 155 12.93 53.06 5.12
N PHE A 156 12.21 52.45 4.17
CA PHE A 156 11.51 53.17 3.11
C PHE A 156 10.43 54.10 3.67
N HIS A 157 9.61 53.62 4.61
CA HIS A 157 8.58 54.44 5.24
C HIS A 157 9.17 55.63 6.02
N GLY A 158 10.31 55.45 6.68
CA GLY A 158 11.04 56.55 7.30
C GLY A 158 11.52 57.59 6.28
N SER A 159 12.10 57.15 5.16
CA SER A 159 12.53 58.03 4.06
C SER A 159 11.37 58.75 3.37
N GLU A 160 10.22 58.09 3.27
CA GLU A 160 8.98 58.66 2.72
C GLU A 160 8.49 59.81 3.61
N LEU A 161 8.42 59.59 4.92
CA LEU A 161 8.03 60.63 5.88
C LEU A 161 8.98 61.84 5.85
N ASP A 162 10.29 61.60 5.80
CA ASP A 162 11.29 62.68 5.69
C ASP A 162 11.12 63.47 4.38
N SER A 163 10.83 62.78 3.27
CA SER A 163 10.55 63.41 1.98
C SER A 163 9.26 64.23 2.00
N ILE A 164 8.19 63.73 2.63
CA ILE A 164 6.93 64.46 2.81
C ILE A 164 7.17 65.72 3.66
N GLN A 165 7.91 65.60 4.76
CA GLN A 165 8.23 66.73 5.62
C GLN A 165 9.11 67.76 4.90
N ALA A 166 10.07 67.33 4.07
CA ALA A 166 10.84 68.22 3.22
C ALA A 166 9.94 68.98 2.22
N ILE A 167 8.96 68.31 1.60
CA ILE A 167 7.97 68.95 0.72
C ILE A 167 7.14 69.99 1.48
N GLU A 168 6.69 69.69 2.70
CA GLU A 168 5.95 70.64 3.54
C GLU A 168 6.79 71.86 3.93
N ASN A 169 8.06 71.65 4.29
CA ASN A 169 8.99 72.73 4.57
C ASN A 169 9.22 73.62 3.33
N LEU A 170 9.35 73.03 2.14
CA LEU A 170 9.45 73.76 0.88
C LEU A 170 8.18 74.55 0.56
N LYS A 171 6.97 73.99 0.80
CA LYS A 171 5.69 74.72 0.69
C LYS A 171 5.68 75.94 1.60
N ALA A 172 6.01 75.75 2.88
CA ALA A 172 6.05 76.84 3.86
C ALA A 172 7.04 77.94 3.45
N ALA A 173 8.24 77.56 2.97
CA ALA A 173 9.22 78.51 2.45
C ALA A 173 8.66 79.30 1.26
N LEU A 174 7.95 78.63 0.34
CA LEU A 174 7.33 79.27 -0.82
C LEU A 174 6.22 80.25 -0.41
N THR A 175 5.41 79.91 0.61
CA THR A 175 4.39 80.81 1.18
C THR A 175 5.00 82.04 1.85
N VAL A 176 6.16 81.91 2.50
CA VAL A 176 6.87 83.07 3.08
C VAL A 176 7.50 83.93 1.99
N LEU A 177 8.14 83.33 0.99
CA LEU A 177 8.75 84.05 -0.12
C LEU A 177 7.70 84.82 -0.94
N SER A 178 6.53 84.21 -1.21
CA SER A 178 5.45 84.85 -1.97
C SER A 178 4.83 86.06 -1.27
N LYS A 179 4.86 86.11 0.07
CA LYS A 179 4.43 87.28 0.85
C LYS A 179 5.42 88.44 0.78
N HIS A 180 6.71 88.16 0.56
CA HIS A 180 7.77 89.17 0.52
C HIS A 180 8.17 89.61 -0.90
N HIS A 181 7.86 88.82 -1.95
CA HIS A 181 8.10 89.17 -3.35
C HIS A 181 6.77 89.45 -4.08
N ALA A 182 6.51 90.72 -4.43
CA ALA A 182 5.28 91.16 -5.13
C ALA A 182 5.22 90.75 -6.62
N SER A 183 6.25 90.06 -7.14
CA SER A 183 6.32 89.55 -8.51
C SER A 183 6.78 88.09 -8.49
N ALA A 184 6.07 87.23 -9.23
CA ALA A 184 6.33 85.79 -9.30
C ALA A 184 7.80 85.47 -9.65
N PRO A 185 8.41 84.42 -9.06
CA PRO A 185 9.75 84.00 -9.44
C PRO A 185 9.74 83.47 -10.88
N GLU A 186 10.53 84.10 -11.76
CA GLU A 186 10.73 83.63 -13.14
C GLU A 186 11.60 82.37 -13.13
N SER A 187 11.09 81.28 -13.71
CA SER A 187 11.82 80.02 -13.87
C SER A 187 13.03 80.21 -14.80
N THR A 188 14.24 79.89 -14.33
CA THR A 188 15.47 79.93 -15.13
C THR A 188 15.68 78.70 -16.03
N VAL A 189 14.72 77.77 -16.08
CA VAL A 189 14.75 76.63 -17.01
C VAL A 189 14.27 77.07 -18.40
N ALA A 190 15.11 76.86 -19.42
CA ALA A 190 14.79 77.18 -20.80
C ALA A 190 13.55 76.39 -21.28
N GLY A 191 12.44 77.11 -21.54
CA GLY A 191 11.13 76.55 -21.89
C GLY A 191 10.08 76.55 -20.76
N GLY A 192 10.37 77.20 -19.62
CA GLY A 192 9.60 77.10 -18.38
C GLY A 192 8.14 77.58 -18.44
N ALA A 193 7.23 76.74 -17.92
CA ALA A 193 5.89 77.16 -17.55
C ALA A 193 5.96 78.26 -16.48
N ILE A 194 5.24 79.35 -16.70
CA ILE A 194 5.07 80.42 -15.71
C ILE A 194 4.10 79.89 -14.66
N PHE A 195 4.62 79.48 -13.50
CA PHE A 195 3.78 79.07 -12.36
C PHE A 195 3.13 80.31 -11.74
N LYS A 196 1.92 80.65 -12.22
CA LYS A 196 1.18 81.86 -11.79
C LYS A 196 0.53 81.69 -10.42
N SER A 197 0.25 80.47 -9.98
CA SER A 197 -0.37 80.18 -8.70
C SER A 197 0.10 78.83 -8.14
N GLU A 198 0.06 78.70 -6.80
CA GLU A 198 0.45 77.48 -6.07
C GLU A 198 -0.37 76.26 -6.54
N THR A 199 -1.65 76.47 -6.86
CA THR A 199 -2.60 75.47 -7.37
C THR A 199 -2.20 74.85 -8.71
N ASP A 200 -1.61 75.60 -9.65
CA ASP A 200 -1.23 75.10 -10.98
C ASP A 200 -0.02 74.13 -10.92
N SER A 201 0.85 74.29 -9.91
CA SER A 201 1.99 73.41 -9.69
C SER A 201 1.55 72.03 -9.17
N TRP A 202 0.58 72.01 -8.26
CA TRP A 202 0.03 70.77 -7.69
C TRP A 202 -0.78 69.98 -8.69
N GLU A 203 -1.61 70.63 -9.52
CA GLU A 203 -2.37 69.96 -10.58
C GLU A 203 -1.47 69.32 -11.64
N SER A 204 -0.40 70.00 -12.06
CA SER A 204 0.54 69.44 -13.04
C SER A 204 1.37 68.29 -12.47
N LEU A 205 1.79 68.36 -11.20
CA LEU A 205 2.48 67.27 -10.51
C LEU A 205 1.55 66.07 -10.21
N LEU A 206 0.31 66.32 -9.80
CA LEU A 206 -0.70 65.28 -9.62
C LEU A 206 -1.09 64.65 -10.96
N ALA A 207 -1.13 65.41 -12.06
CA ALA A 207 -1.37 64.86 -13.40
C ALA A 207 -0.20 64.03 -13.95
N ILE A 208 1.02 64.26 -13.45
CA ILE A 208 2.20 63.41 -13.71
C ILE A 208 2.12 62.14 -12.83
N GLY A 209 1.70 62.28 -11.57
CA GLY A 209 1.51 61.16 -10.63
C GLY A 209 0.31 60.26 -10.96
N SER A 210 -0.79 60.82 -11.48
CA SER A 210 -2.05 60.10 -11.76
C SER A 210 -2.01 59.26 -13.03
N LYS A 211 -0.93 59.35 -13.82
CA LYS A 211 -0.70 58.48 -14.98
C LYS A 211 -0.08 57.13 -14.59
N GLY A 212 0.41 56.99 -13.36
CA GLY A 212 0.68 55.70 -12.74
C GLY A 212 -0.48 55.33 -11.83
N VAL A 213 -0.95 54.08 -11.88
CA VAL A 213 -1.92 53.54 -10.91
C VAL A 213 -1.41 53.87 -9.50
N SER A 214 -2.25 54.51 -8.68
CA SER A 214 -1.87 54.81 -7.30
C SER A 214 -1.55 53.52 -6.57
N TRP A 215 -0.47 53.52 -5.79
CA TRP A 215 -0.05 52.36 -5.02
C TRP A 215 -1.07 52.08 -3.91
N ASN A 216 -2.08 51.28 -4.24
CA ASN A 216 -3.17 50.87 -3.36
C ASN A 216 -3.09 49.35 -3.13
N ASP A 217 -3.77 48.82 -2.09
CA ASP A 217 -3.84 47.38 -1.80
C ASP A 217 -4.27 46.52 -3.01
N GLU A 218 -5.09 47.09 -3.91
CA GLU A 218 -5.49 46.45 -5.17
C GLU A 218 -4.31 46.25 -6.14
N HIS A 219 -3.35 47.16 -6.16
CA HIS A 219 -2.14 47.05 -6.99
C HIS A 219 -1.20 45.97 -6.45
N GLU A 220 -1.02 45.87 -5.13
CA GLU A 220 -0.25 44.78 -4.52
C GLU A 220 -0.95 43.43 -4.68
N GLY A 221 -2.27 43.39 -4.45
CA GLY A 221 -3.10 42.20 -4.61
C GLY A 221 -3.08 41.65 -6.03
N ALA A 222 -3.20 42.52 -7.05
CA ALA A 222 -3.14 42.12 -8.46
C ALA A 222 -1.75 41.60 -8.87
N ARG A 223 -0.68 42.15 -8.28
CA ARG A 223 0.69 41.68 -8.54
C ARG A 223 0.96 40.35 -7.85
N LEU A 224 0.46 40.16 -6.63
CA LEU A 224 0.59 38.91 -5.88
C LEU A 224 -0.25 37.79 -6.51
N SER A 225 -1.45 38.08 -7.00
CA SER A 225 -2.27 37.10 -7.72
C SER A 225 -1.60 36.69 -9.03
N GLN A 226 -1.10 37.63 -9.82
CA GLN A 226 -0.32 37.31 -11.02
C GLN A 226 0.93 36.49 -10.70
N ALA A 227 1.67 36.84 -9.65
CA ALA A 227 2.87 36.11 -9.26
C ALA A 227 2.56 34.69 -8.77
N LEU A 228 1.45 34.50 -8.05
CA LEU A 228 0.99 33.18 -7.60
C LEU A 228 0.49 32.36 -8.79
N ASP A 229 -0.30 32.94 -9.69
CA ASP A 229 -0.80 32.27 -10.90
C ASP A 229 0.37 31.85 -11.82
N ASP A 230 1.39 32.69 -11.99
CA ASP A 230 2.59 32.36 -12.76
C ASP A 230 3.44 31.27 -12.07
N PHE A 231 3.52 31.30 -10.73
CA PHE A 231 4.17 30.24 -9.96
C PHE A 231 3.43 28.90 -10.09
N MET A 232 2.10 28.90 -9.98
CA MET A 232 1.26 27.72 -10.09
C MET A 232 1.32 27.13 -11.51
N ARG A 233 1.34 27.97 -12.54
CA ARG A 233 1.60 27.55 -13.94
C ARG A 233 2.99 26.94 -14.14
N ARG A 234 4.06 27.57 -13.61
CA ARG A 234 5.42 27.00 -13.66
C ARG A 234 5.54 25.67 -12.92
N SER A 235 4.75 25.49 -11.88
CA SER A 235 4.75 24.29 -11.04
C SER A 235 3.77 23.21 -11.51
N GLY A 236 3.04 23.44 -12.60
CA GLY A 236 2.15 22.45 -13.23
C GLY A 236 0.79 22.24 -12.54
N PHE A 237 0.35 23.18 -11.68
CA PHE A 237 -0.97 23.16 -11.04
C PHE A 237 -1.90 24.17 -11.72
N GLU A 238 -2.53 23.81 -12.83
CA GLU A 238 -3.52 24.65 -13.48
C GLU A 238 -4.90 24.46 -12.83
N ALA A 239 -5.55 25.56 -12.44
CA ALA A 239 -6.95 25.54 -12.05
C ALA A 239 -7.80 25.25 -13.31
N GLU A 240 -8.45 24.09 -13.31
CA GLU A 240 -9.45 23.66 -14.28
C GLU A 240 -10.53 24.75 -14.47
N PRO A 241 -10.93 25.12 -15.70
CA PRO A 241 -11.90 26.17 -15.91
C PRO A 241 -13.26 25.77 -15.32
N ALA A 242 -13.79 26.63 -14.46
CA ALA A 242 -15.09 26.47 -13.82
C ALA A 242 -16.18 26.12 -14.84
N LEU A 243 -16.78 24.95 -14.68
CA LEU A 243 -17.98 24.54 -15.41
C LEU A 243 -19.09 25.58 -15.19
N PRO A 244 -19.87 25.93 -16.23
CA PRO A 244 -20.93 26.92 -16.11
C PRO A 244 -21.99 26.44 -15.12
N VAL A 245 -22.24 27.26 -14.09
CA VAL A 245 -23.29 27.04 -13.09
C VAL A 245 -24.63 27.02 -13.82
N ALA A 246 -25.31 25.88 -13.77
CA ALA A 246 -26.65 25.71 -14.31
C ALA A 246 -27.63 26.64 -13.59
N GLU A 247 -28.28 27.50 -14.37
CA GLU A 247 -29.37 28.37 -13.99
C GLU A 247 -30.57 27.51 -13.53
N ALA A 248 -30.99 27.64 -12.28
CA ALA A 248 -32.18 26.98 -11.76
C ALA A 248 -33.44 27.76 -12.21
N PRO A 249 -34.44 27.12 -12.84
CA PRO A 249 -35.68 27.82 -13.19
C PRO A 249 -36.57 28.03 -11.97
N ALA A 250 -37.24 29.18 -11.97
CA ALA A 250 -38.23 29.66 -11.02
C ALA A 250 -39.52 28.81 -10.97
#